data_AF-A0A523G9Y6-F1
#
_entry.id   AF-A0A523G9Y6-F1
#
_cell.length_a   1.000
_cell.length_b   1.000
_cell.length_c   1.000
_cell.angle_alpha   90.00
_cell.angle_beta   90.00
_cell.angle_gamma   90.00
#
_symmetry.space_group_name_H-M   'P 1'
#
loop_
_entity.id
_entity.type
_entity.pdbx_description
1 polymer ?
#
loop_
_entity_poly.entity_id
_entity_poly.type
_entity_poly.pdbx_seq_one_letter_code
_entity_poly.pdbx_strand_id
1 'polypeptide(L)' 'SFRDIVDENAEIVEKLGVDEIEDAFDPHYHLRNVDEIFERVGLG' A
#
# COMPACT_ATOMS: atom_id res chain seq x y z
N SER A 1 1.28 16.95 0.15
CA SER A 1 0.70 15.71 -0.40
C SER A 1 -0.02 14.98 0.75
N PHE A 2 -0.85 13.95 0.49
CA PHE A 2 -1.39 13.16 1.61
C PHE A 2 -0.27 12.46 2.40
N ARG A 3 0.81 12.08 1.71
CA ARG A 3 2.01 11.49 2.34
C ARG A 3 2.63 12.42 3.38
N ASP A 4 2.84 13.69 3.03
CA ASP A 4 3.45 14.67 3.95
C ASP A 4 2.61 14.85 5.23
N ILE A 5 1.28 14.80 5.12
CA ILE A 5 0.36 14.89 6.28
C ILE A 5 0.53 13.69 7.22
N VAL A 6 0.79 12.51 6.64
CA VAL A 6 0.99 11.27 7.40
C VAL A 6 2.35 11.29 8.10
N ASP A 7 3.40 11.72 7.42
CA ASP A 7 4.76 11.80 7.98
C ASP A 7 4.87 12.86 9.10
N GLU A 8 4.07 13.93 9.05
CA GLU A 8 4.02 14.97 10.09
C GLU A 8 3.16 14.59 11.30
N ASN A 9 2.39 13.49 11.23
CA ASN A 9 1.48 13.09 12.31
C ASN A 9 2.18 12.22 13.37
N ALA A 10 2.37 12.78 14.56
CA ALA A 10 3.03 12.12 15.69
C ALA A 10 2.40 10.77 16.09
N GLU A 11 1.07 10.65 16.07
CA GLU A 11 0.40 9.39 16.45
C GLU A 11 0.62 8.26 15.45
N ILE A 12 0.87 8.60 14.18
CA ILE A 12 1.11 7.63 13.12
C ILE A 12 2.57 7.15 13.18
N VAL A 13 3.53 8.08 13.20
CA VAL A 13 4.97 7.74 13.21
C VAL A 13 5.44 7.12 14.52
N GLU A 14 4.68 7.27 15.62
CA GLU A 14 4.93 6.53 16.87
C GLU A 14 4.56 5.04 16.76
N LYS A 15 3.59 4.71 15.89
CA LYS A 15 3.02 3.35 15.77
C LYS A 15 3.52 2.58 14.56
N LEU A 16 3.93 3.27 13.50
CA LEU A 16 4.38 2.69 12.25
C LEU A 16 5.82 3.13 11.98
N GLY A 17 6.67 2.18 11.63
CA GLY A 17 8.00 2.44 11.10
C GLY A 17 7.96 3.08 9.72
N VAL A 18 9.06 3.72 9.32
CA VAL A 18 9.17 4.39 8.01
C VAL A 18 8.85 3.43 6.87
N ASP A 19 9.41 2.21 6.90
CA ASP A 19 9.19 1.17 5.89
C ASP A 19 7.72 0.75 5.79
N GLU A 20 6.99 0.69 6.92
CA GLU A 20 5.56 0.36 6.94
C GLU A 20 4.70 1.48 6.34
N ILE A 21 5.08 2.74 6.58
CA ILE A 21 4.41 3.87 5.96
C ILE A 21 4.77 3.91 4.47
N GLU A 22 6.01 3.63 4.06
CA GLU A 22 6.40 3.50 2.64
C GLU A 22 5.60 2.42 1.92
N ASP A 23 5.52 1.22 2.48
CA ASP A 23 4.73 0.10 1.95
C ASP A 23 3.24 0.47 1.79
N ALA A 24 2.68 1.26 2.73
CA ALA A 24 1.29 1.70 2.67
C ALA A 24 0.99 2.62 1.45
N PHE A 25 2.02 3.21 0.85
CA PHE A 25 1.91 4.07 -0.34
C PHE A 25 2.37 3.37 -1.62
N ASP A 26 2.76 2.08 -1.58
CA ASP A 26 3.15 1.32 -2.77
C ASP A 26 1.94 0.99 -3.66
N PRO A 27 1.87 1.51 -4.90
CA PRO A 27 0.80 1.18 -5.84
C PRO A 27 0.71 -0.31 -6.20
N HIS A 28 1.80 -1.08 -6.09
CA HIS A 28 1.81 -2.52 -6.40
C HIS A 28 0.84 -3.30 -5.51
N TYR A 29 0.54 -2.81 -4.30
CA TYR A 29 -0.44 -3.43 -3.41
C TYR A 29 -1.82 -3.58 -4.07
N HIS A 30 -2.19 -2.67 -4.98
CA HIS A 30 -3.46 -2.74 -5.72
C HIS A 30 -3.49 -3.79 -6.82
N LEU A 31 -2.33 -4.26 -7.28
CA LEU A 31 -2.19 -5.23 -8.36
C LEU A 31 -2.02 -6.67 -7.86
N ARG A 32 -1.89 -6.88 -6.54
CA ARG A 32 -1.54 -8.18 -5.95
C ARG A 32 -2.46 -9.36 -6.30
N ASN A 33 -3.70 -9.08 -6.70
CA ASN A 33 -4.70 -10.11 -7.04
C ASN A 33 -4.99 -10.18 -8.55
N VAL A 34 -4.22 -9.48 -9.39
CA VAL A 34 -4.48 -9.44 -10.83
C VAL A 34 -4.41 -10.84 -11.45
N ASP A 35 -3.40 -11.62 -11.09
CA ASP A 35 -3.24 -13.00 -11.61
C ASP A 35 -4.41 -13.90 -11.17
N GLU A 36 -4.84 -13.80 -9.91
CA GLU A 36 -5.99 -14.55 -9.38
C GLU A 36 -7.29 -14.19 -10.13
N ILE A 37 -7.46 -12.91 -10.46
CA ILE A 37 -8.61 -12.45 -11.24
C ILE A 37 -8.54 -13.01 -12.67
N PHE A 38 -7.38 -12.98 -13.33
CA PHE A 38 -7.21 -13.52 -14.68
C PHE A 38 -7.50 -15.02 -14.76
N GLU A 39 -7.03 -15.80 -13.78
CA GLU A 39 -7.35 -17.23 -13.68
C GLU A 39 -8.86 -17.46 -13.59
N ARG A 40 -9.57 -16.68 -12.74
CA ARG A 40 -11.03 -16.81 -12.55
C ARG A 40 -11.85 -16.51 -13.80
N VAL A 41 -11.38 -15.60 -14.66
CA VAL A 41 -12.09 -15.22 -15.89
C VAL A 41 -11.61 -16.01 -17.12
N GLY A 42 -10.71 -16.98 -16.94
CA GLY A 42 -10.19 -17.82 -18.03
C GLY A 42 -9.23 -17.09 -18.97
N LEU A 43 -8.51 -16.09 -18.45
CA LEU A 43 -7.49 -15.32 -19.17
C LEU A 43 -6.05 -15.61 -18.68
N GLY A 44 -5.89 -16.55 -17.74
CA GLY A 44 -4.61 -17.04 -17.19
C GLY A 44 -3.99 -18.19 -17.96
#